data_AF-A0AAD7F681-F1
#
_entry.id   AF-A0AAD7F681-F1
#
_cell.length_a   1.000
_cell.length_b   1.000
_cell.length_c   1.000
_cell.angle_alpha   90.00
_cell.angle_beta   90.00
_cell.angle_gamma   90.00
#
_symmetry.space_group_name_H-M   'P 1'
#
loop_
_entity.id
_entity.type
_entity.pdbx_description
1 polymer ?
#
loop_
_entity_poly.entity_id
_entity_poly.type
_entity_poly.pdbx_seq_one_letter_code
_entity_poly.pdbx_strand_id
1 'polypeptide(L)'
;MSEPIENLRVATKFWSATSSAHSAPSEATQPSYPFRLLRHFSSFKPQNSIEQHFQRVNMELCSRASPPWVSQLDEARHLSSDPPEGPNLVVSHRVTTVRRRALQYGLVQPGHPVYTDTPQANGTVSRLYSSTSRPVSTLSDENLDALLT
;
A
#
# COMPACT_ATOMS: atom_id res chain seq x y z
N MET A 1 22.05 9.18 -59.51
CA MET A 1 22.88 9.45 -58.33
C MET A 1 22.18 8.79 -57.16
N SER A 2 22.79 7.72 -56.69
CA SER A 2 22.30 6.76 -55.71
C SER A 2 22.70 7.20 -54.31
N GLU A 3 21.86 6.94 -53.31
CA GLU A 3 22.32 6.41 -52.02
C GLU A 3 21.30 5.40 -51.48
N PRO A 4 21.71 4.17 -51.12
CA PRO A 4 20.88 3.21 -50.42
C PRO A 4 21.08 3.34 -48.90
N ILE A 5 20.00 3.50 -48.15
CA ILE A 5 20.05 3.47 -46.68
C ILE A 5 20.12 2.00 -46.25
N GLU A 6 21.32 1.60 -45.85
CA GLU A 6 21.62 0.28 -45.28
C GLU A 6 21.09 0.14 -43.84
N ASN A 7 20.27 -0.90 -43.66
CA ASN A 7 20.36 -1.90 -42.60
C ASN A 7 20.69 -1.44 -41.16
N LEU A 8 19.65 -1.17 -40.36
CA LEU A 8 19.68 -1.45 -38.92
C LEU A 8 18.92 -2.74 -38.61
N ARG A 9 19.61 -3.87 -38.71
CA ARG A 9 19.18 -5.13 -38.08
C ARG A 9 19.56 -5.10 -36.61
N VAL A 10 18.66 -4.63 -35.74
CA VAL A 10 18.80 -4.87 -34.30
C VAL A 10 18.31 -6.28 -34.01
N ALA A 11 19.27 -7.19 -33.84
CA ALA A 11 19.04 -8.55 -33.39
C ALA A 11 18.58 -8.54 -31.93
N THR A 12 17.26 -8.52 -31.69
CA THR A 12 16.71 -8.87 -30.38
C THR A 12 16.81 -10.38 -30.21
N LYS A 13 17.85 -10.79 -29.47
CA LYS A 13 18.05 -12.16 -29.02
C LYS A 13 16.82 -12.64 -28.25
N PHE A 14 16.21 -13.68 -28.81
CA PHE A 14 15.28 -14.60 -28.17
C PHE A 14 15.88 -15.10 -26.85
N TRP A 15 15.24 -14.79 -25.73
CA TRP A 15 15.49 -15.50 -24.47
C TRP A 15 14.45 -16.59 -24.33
N SER A 16 14.78 -17.77 -24.84
CA SER A 16 14.09 -19.02 -24.53
C SER A 16 14.56 -19.50 -23.16
N ALA A 17 13.82 -19.15 -22.10
CA ALA A 17 13.99 -19.77 -20.80
C ALA A 17 13.03 -20.95 -20.70
N THR A 18 13.54 -22.13 -21.06
CA THR A 18 12.97 -23.42 -20.71
C THR A 18 13.16 -23.70 -19.22
N SER A 19 12.15 -24.34 -18.64
CA SER A 19 12.24 -25.25 -17.49
C SER A 19 12.36 -24.60 -16.11
N SER A 20 11.36 -24.81 -15.26
CA SER A 20 11.42 -25.92 -14.31
C SER A 20 10.18 -25.90 -13.42
N ALA A 21 9.46 -27.02 -13.42
CA ALA A 21 8.38 -27.28 -12.48
C ALA A 21 8.93 -27.20 -11.05
N HIS A 22 8.46 -26.23 -10.28
CA HIS A 22 8.63 -26.21 -8.83
C HIS A 22 7.36 -26.76 -8.20
N SER A 23 7.48 -27.99 -7.71
CA SER A 23 6.54 -28.63 -6.81
C SER A 23 6.20 -27.71 -5.64
N ALA A 24 4.91 -27.61 -5.34
CA ALA A 24 4.40 -26.94 -4.16
C ALA A 24 4.89 -27.65 -2.89
N PRO A 25 5.49 -26.94 -1.92
CA PRO A 25 5.60 -27.46 -0.57
C PRO A 25 4.26 -27.29 0.15
N SER A 26 3.75 -28.44 0.57
CA SER A 26 2.72 -28.68 1.56
C SER A 26 2.90 -27.84 2.83
N GLU A 27 1.78 -27.39 3.40
CA GLU A 27 1.57 -27.32 4.86
C GLU A 27 2.40 -26.28 5.64
N ALA A 28 1.96 -25.02 5.56
CA ALA A 28 2.34 -24.01 6.54
C ALA A 28 1.60 -24.27 7.88
N THR A 29 2.22 -25.06 8.73
CA THR A 29 1.92 -25.16 10.17
C THR A 29 1.94 -23.77 10.79
N GLN A 30 0.81 -23.31 11.31
CA GLN A 30 0.73 -22.05 12.04
C GLN A 30 1.60 -22.11 13.31
N PRO A 31 2.46 -21.11 13.58
CA PRO A 31 3.11 -21.00 14.88
C PRO A 31 2.08 -20.62 15.94
N SER A 32 1.78 -21.59 16.81
CA SER A 32 1.09 -21.36 18.08
C SER A 32 1.97 -20.47 18.96
N TYR A 33 1.62 -19.19 19.08
CA TYR A 33 2.25 -18.28 20.03
C TYR A 33 1.57 -18.43 21.40
N PRO A 34 2.26 -18.91 22.44
CA PRO A 34 1.72 -18.82 23.78
C PRO A 34 1.82 -17.35 24.25
N PHE A 35 0.73 -16.60 24.09
CA PHE A 35 0.51 -15.38 24.86
C PHE A 35 0.37 -15.75 26.33
N ARG A 36 1.49 -15.75 27.07
CA ARG A 36 1.44 -15.92 28.53
C ARG A 36 2.56 -15.16 29.24
N LEU A 37 2.59 -13.84 29.10
CA LEU A 37 3.31 -12.97 30.04
C LEU A 37 2.51 -11.68 30.26
N LEU A 38 1.42 -11.77 31.02
CA LEU A 38 0.78 -10.60 31.61
C LEU A 38 0.79 -10.74 33.14
N ARG A 39 1.57 -9.83 33.73
CA ARG A 39 1.38 -9.19 35.04
C ARG A 39 1.45 -10.09 36.27
N HIS A 40 2.63 -10.15 36.86
CA HIS A 40 2.78 -9.93 38.31
C HIS A 40 4.06 -9.13 38.59
N PHE A 41 4.01 -7.82 38.40
CA PHE A 41 4.88 -6.87 39.10
C PHE A 41 4.05 -6.14 40.14
N SER A 42 3.66 -6.88 41.18
CA SER A 42 3.06 -6.28 42.37
C SER A 42 4.05 -6.46 43.51
N SER A 43 4.50 -5.34 44.07
CA SER A 43 5.31 -5.22 45.28
C SER A 43 6.82 -5.45 45.15
N PHE A 44 7.50 -4.63 44.34
CA PHE A 44 8.85 -4.22 44.71
C PHE A 44 8.70 -2.98 45.60
N LYS A 45 8.85 -3.14 46.92
CA LYS A 45 8.94 -1.99 47.83
C LYS A 45 10.39 -1.49 47.75
N PRO A 46 10.66 -0.30 47.16
CA PRO A 46 12.01 0.24 47.17
C PRO A 46 12.39 0.54 48.62
N GLN A 47 13.26 -0.30 49.20
CA GLN A 47 13.80 -0.14 50.55
C GLN A 47 14.96 0.87 50.61
N ASN A 48 15.31 1.52 49.49
CA ASN A 48 16.41 2.46 49.43
C ASN A 48 15.90 3.92 49.39
N SER A 49 16.22 4.64 50.47
CA SER A 49 15.97 6.09 50.68
C SER A 49 16.41 6.97 49.49
N ILE A 50 17.43 6.54 48.74
CA ILE A 50 17.97 7.25 47.57
C ILE A 50 16.97 7.23 46.40
N GLU A 51 16.29 6.12 46.12
CA GLU A 51 15.30 6.04 45.03
C GLU A 51 14.05 6.87 45.34
N GLN A 52 13.62 6.90 46.61
CA GLN A 52 12.52 7.76 47.04
C GLN A 52 12.88 9.24 46.89
N HIS A 53 14.12 9.60 47.17
CA HIS A 53 14.61 10.97 46.96
C HIS A 53 14.64 11.33 45.47
N PHE A 54 15.12 10.44 44.60
CA PHE A 54 15.08 10.65 43.15
C PHE A 54 13.67 10.80 42.61
N GLN A 55 12.71 9.95 43.03
CA GLN A 55 11.32 10.09 42.60
C GLN A 55 10.69 11.41 43.08
N ARG A 56 11.04 11.87 44.30
CA ARG A 56 10.52 13.14 44.84
C ARG A 56 11.09 14.35 44.10
N VAL A 57 12.39 14.36 43.82
CA VAL A 57 13.06 15.44 43.07
C VAL A 57 12.57 15.50 41.62
N ASN A 58 12.35 14.35 40.97
CA ASN A 58 11.85 14.33 39.59
C ASN A 58 10.40 14.83 39.47
N MET A 59 9.55 14.52 40.45
CA MET A 59 8.18 15.03 40.48
C MET A 59 8.12 16.53 40.80
N GLU A 60 9.02 17.05 41.65
CA GLU A 60 9.12 18.49 41.89
C GLU A 60 9.69 19.27 40.70
N LEU A 61 10.64 18.70 39.94
CA LEU A 61 11.13 19.31 38.70
C LEU A 61 10.06 19.32 37.60
N CYS A 62 9.34 18.21 37.40
CA CYS A 62 8.27 18.13 36.41
C CYS A 62 7.10 19.09 36.72
N SER A 63 6.81 19.34 38.00
CA SER A 63 5.75 20.29 38.40
C SER A 63 6.19 21.76 38.35
N ARG A 64 7.46 22.07 38.58
CA ARG A 64 7.98 23.46 38.48
C ARG A 64 8.39 23.89 37.08
N ALA A 65 8.61 22.95 36.17
CA ALA A 65 9.12 23.24 34.83
C ALA A 65 8.20 22.70 33.73
N SER A 66 6.91 23.02 33.76
CA SER A 66 6.18 23.06 32.49
C SER A 66 6.74 24.25 31.71
N PRO A 67 7.51 24.02 30.65
CA PRO A 67 8.15 25.12 29.95
C PRO A 67 7.07 26.02 29.34
N PRO A 68 7.28 27.34 29.27
CA PRO A 68 6.30 28.27 28.70
C PRO A 68 5.89 27.92 27.26
N TRP A 69 6.73 27.16 26.53
CA TRP A 69 6.41 26.69 25.19
C TRP A 69 5.29 25.64 25.14
N VAL A 70 5.04 24.87 26.21
CA VAL A 70 3.95 23.89 26.23
C VAL A 70 2.60 24.60 26.27
N SER A 71 2.45 25.65 27.08
CA SER A 71 1.25 26.50 27.07
C SER A 71 1.08 27.22 25.73
N GLN A 72 2.18 27.67 25.10
CA GLN A 72 2.11 28.28 23.76
C GLN A 72 1.67 27.29 22.68
N LEU A 73 2.10 26.03 22.76
CA LEU A 73 1.65 24.99 21.82
C LEU A 73 0.19 24.62 22.04
N ASP A 74 -0.25 24.57 23.30
CA ASP A 74 -1.65 24.29 23.64
C ASP A 74 -2.56 25.43 23.15
N GLU A 75 -2.15 26.68 23.37
CA GLU A 75 -2.83 27.88 22.85
C GLU A 75 -2.85 27.89 21.31
N ALA A 76 -1.72 27.60 20.66
CA ALA A 76 -1.65 27.50 19.19
C ALA A 76 -2.54 26.37 18.64
N ARG A 77 -2.66 25.25 19.35
CA ARG A 77 -3.56 24.15 18.99
C ARG A 77 -5.01 24.59 19.11
N HIS A 78 -5.39 25.27 20.19
CA HIS A 78 -6.74 25.80 20.37
C HIS A 78 -7.09 26.83 19.30
N LEU A 79 -6.17 27.73 18.94
CA LEU A 79 -6.36 28.71 17.87
C LEU A 79 -6.39 28.07 16.46
N SER A 80 -5.73 26.93 16.27
CA SER A 80 -5.72 26.21 14.99
C SER A 80 -6.90 25.24 14.82
N SER A 81 -7.56 24.83 15.92
CA SER A 81 -8.61 23.80 15.89
C SER A 81 -9.96 24.32 15.42
N ASP A 82 -10.22 25.61 15.52
CA ASP A 82 -11.40 26.24 14.94
C ASP A 82 -10.98 26.97 13.65
N PRO A 83 -11.06 26.32 12.47
CA PRO A 83 -10.94 27.08 11.23
C PRO A 83 -12.02 28.16 11.25
N PRO A 84 -11.71 29.41 10.85
CA PRO A 84 -12.74 30.44 10.76
C PRO A 84 -13.92 29.90 9.95
N GLU A 85 -15.17 30.23 10.34
CA GLU A 85 -16.39 29.87 9.62
C GLU A 85 -16.36 30.48 8.21
N GLY A 86 -15.61 29.83 7.33
CA GLY A 86 -15.48 30.13 5.92
C GLY A 86 -16.16 29.03 5.11
N PRO A 87 -16.48 29.31 3.83
CA PRO A 87 -16.97 28.26 2.94
C PRO A 87 -15.95 27.13 2.90
N ASN A 88 -16.43 25.88 3.04
CA ASN A 88 -15.59 24.68 2.96
C ASN A 88 -14.67 24.77 1.74
N LEU A 89 -13.36 24.90 1.97
CA LEU A 89 -12.38 24.80 0.91
C LEU A 89 -12.44 23.37 0.37
N VAL A 90 -12.96 23.21 -0.84
CA VAL A 90 -12.96 21.93 -1.54
C VAL A 90 -11.52 21.61 -1.93
N VAL A 91 -10.79 20.95 -1.03
CA VAL A 91 -9.45 20.43 -1.33
C VAL A 91 -9.63 19.18 -2.17
N SER A 92 -9.58 19.35 -3.50
CA SER A 92 -9.49 18.23 -4.43
C SER A 92 -8.11 17.58 -4.30
N HIS A 93 -8.00 16.50 -3.53
CA HIS A 93 -6.78 15.69 -3.51
C HIS A 93 -6.72 14.79 -4.74
N ARG A 94 -5.86 15.13 -5.71
CA ARG A 94 -5.57 14.24 -6.84
C ARG A 94 -4.63 13.13 -6.37
N VAL A 95 -5.18 12.04 -5.85
CA VAL A 95 -4.41 10.85 -5.49
C VAL A 95 -3.83 10.24 -6.77
N THR A 96 -2.55 10.46 -7.01
CA THR A 96 -1.81 9.82 -8.10
C THR A 96 -1.13 8.57 -7.56
N THR A 97 -1.43 7.39 -8.12
CA THR A 97 -0.67 6.19 -7.77
C THR A 97 0.80 6.33 -8.19
N VAL A 98 1.73 5.71 -7.46
CA VAL A 98 3.17 5.74 -7.76
C VAL A 98 3.45 5.32 -9.20
N ARG A 99 2.77 4.27 -9.68
CA ARG A 99 2.86 3.79 -11.06
C ARG A 99 2.48 4.87 -12.07
N ARG A 100 1.43 5.66 -11.81
CA ARG A 100 1.02 6.73 -12.72
C ARG A 100 2.07 7.83 -12.84
N ARG A 101 2.67 8.25 -11.71
CA ARG A 101 3.79 9.21 -11.76
C ARG A 101 5.00 8.64 -12.49
N ALA A 102 5.34 7.37 -12.23
CA ALA A 102 6.45 6.71 -12.92
C ALA A 102 6.25 6.66 -14.45
N LEU A 103 5.02 6.40 -14.92
CA LEU A 103 4.68 6.46 -16.35
C LEU A 103 4.85 7.87 -16.94
N GLN A 104 4.44 8.91 -16.20
CA GLN A 104 4.58 10.31 -16.66
C GLN A 104 6.04 10.74 -16.82
N TYR A 105 6.94 10.23 -15.98
CA TYR A 105 8.37 10.49 -16.07
C TYR A 105 9.13 9.50 -16.97
N GLY A 106 8.44 8.58 -17.65
CA GLY A 106 9.09 7.58 -18.50
C GLY A 106 9.96 6.57 -17.74
N LEU A 107 9.79 6.43 -16.43
CA LEU A 107 10.57 5.52 -15.57
C LEU A 107 10.11 4.07 -15.70
N VAL A 108 8.88 3.85 -16.18
CA VAL A 108 8.28 2.53 -16.39
C VAL A 108 7.58 2.55 -17.74
N GLN A 109 7.59 1.43 -18.46
CA GLN A 109 6.86 1.31 -19.72
C GLN A 109 5.35 1.11 -19.48
N PRO A 110 4.48 1.66 -20.35
CA PRO A 110 3.06 1.34 -20.34
C PRO A 110 2.82 -0.17 -20.39
N GLY A 111 1.83 -0.66 -19.64
CA GLY A 111 1.40 -2.05 -19.75
C GLY A 111 0.73 -2.31 -21.10
N HIS A 112 0.66 -3.57 -21.51
CA HIS A 112 -0.11 -3.95 -22.69
C HIS A 112 -1.59 -3.53 -22.56
N PRO A 113 -2.22 -3.10 -23.66
CA PRO A 113 -3.62 -2.74 -23.64
C PRO A 113 -4.49 -3.94 -23.26
N VAL A 114 -5.53 -3.71 -22.46
CA VAL A 114 -6.47 -4.74 -21.99
C VAL A 114 -7.45 -5.14 -23.10
N TYR A 115 -7.61 -4.31 -24.12
CA TYR A 115 -8.49 -4.58 -25.25
C TYR A 115 -7.82 -4.21 -26.57
N THR A 116 -8.32 -4.81 -27.64
CA THR A 116 -7.97 -4.48 -29.03
C THR A 116 -9.23 -4.12 -29.80
N ASP A 117 -9.14 -3.04 -30.57
CA ASP A 117 -10.24 -2.59 -31.43
C ASP A 117 -10.00 -3.13 -32.85
N THR A 118 -10.95 -3.90 -33.37
CA THR A 118 -10.89 -4.52 -34.70
C THR A 118 -11.94 -3.87 -35.60
N PRO A 119 -11.54 -3.11 -36.63
CA PRO A 119 -12.49 -2.53 -37.58
C PRO A 119 -13.13 -3.63 -38.44
N GLN A 120 -14.43 -3.51 -38.67
CA GLN A 120 -15.21 -4.41 -39.52
C GLN A 120 -15.54 -3.76 -40.87
N ALA A 121 -15.84 -4.59 -41.88
CA ALA A 121 -16.11 -4.14 -43.25
C ALA A 121 -17.40 -3.28 -43.38
N ASN A 122 -18.32 -3.40 -42.44
CA ASN A 122 -19.54 -2.58 -42.34
C ASN A 122 -19.28 -1.19 -41.70
N GLY A 123 -18.04 -0.86 -41.35
CA GLY A 123 -17.66 0.38 -40.69
C GLY A 123 -17.83 0.40 -39.18
N THR A 124 -18.25 -0.70 -38.55
CA THR A 124 -18.29 -0.80 -37.08
C THR A 124 -16.91 -1.17 -36.51
N VAL A 125 -16.70 -0.86 -35.24
CA VAL A 125 -15.48 -1.25 -34.50
C VAL A 125 -15.88 -2.25 -33.42
N SER A 126 -15.32 -3.45 -33.47
CA SER A 126 -15.51 -4.46 -32.43
C SER A 126 -14.37 -4.38 -31.41
N ARG A 127 -14.70 -4.36 -30.13
CA ARG A 127 -13.72 -4.31 -29.03
C ARG A 127 -13.57 -5.70 -28.41
N LEU A 128 -12.39 -6.28 -28.54
CA LEU A 128 -12.03 -7.56 -27.93
C LEU A 128 -11.25 -7.32 -26.64
N TYR A 129 -11.81 -7.73 -25.50
CA TYR A 129 -11.14 -7.66 -24.20
C TYR A 129 -10.35 -8.95 -23.95
N SER A 130 -9.06 -8.84 -23.62
CA SER A 130 -8.27 -9.97 -23.14
C SER A 130 -8.29 -9.97 -21.61
N SER A 131 -9.05 -10.88 -21.01
CA SER A 131 -8.93 -11.09 -19.56
C SER A 131 -7.72 -11.99 -19.28
N THR A 132 -6.82 -11.53 -18.41
CA THR A 132 -5.72 -12.35 -17.89
C THR A 132 -6.13 -13.17 -16.67
N SER A 133 -7.33 -12.97 -16.12
CA SER A 133 -7.82 -13.82 -15.05
C SER A 133 -8.25 -15.16 -15.62
N ARG A 134 -7.89 -16.27 -14.95
CA ARG A 134 -8.52 -17.57 -15.24
C ARG A 134 -10.05 -17.40 -15.15
N PRO A 135 -10.83 -18.10 -15.99
CA PRO A 135 -12.28 -18.12 -15.86
C PRO A 135 -12.64 -18.38 -14.39
N VAL A 136 -13.40 -17.45 -13.78
CA VAL A 136 -13.67 -17.46 -12.34
C VAL A 136 -14.56 -18.64 -11.95
N SER A 137 -15.26 -19.25 -12.92
CA SER A 137 -16.01 -20.48 -12.75
C SER A 137 -16.19 -21.20 -14.08
N THR A 138 -16.18 -22.53 -14.04
CA THR A 138 -16.69 -23.41 -15.11
C THR A 138 -18.07 -23.96 -14.77
N LEU A 139 -18.65 -23.58 -13.63
CA LEU A 139 -19.98 -24.00 -13.24
C LEU A 139 -21.01 -23.26 -14.10
N SER A 140 -21.98 -24.01 -14.62
CA SER A 140 -23.18 -23.44 -15.20
C SER A 140 -24.06 -22.82 -14.11
N ASP A 141 -24.96 -21.92 -14.50
CA ASP A 141 -25.87 -21.24 -13.58
C ASP A 141 -26.72 -22.26 -12.78
N GLU A 142 -27.14 -23.37 -13.40
CA GLU A 142 -27.92 -24.40 -12.70
C GLU A 142 -27.12 -25.07 -11.57
N ASN A 143 -25.82 -25.24 -11.75
CA ASN A 143 -24.94 -25.78 -10.71
C ASN A 143 -24.66 -24.77 -9.60
N LEU A 144 -24.67 -23.47 -9.91
CA LEU A 144 -24.59 -22.42 -8.89
C LEU A 144 -25.85 -22.38 -8.04
N ASP A 145 -27.03 -22.48 -8.66
CA ASP A 145 -28.32 -22.50 -7.96
C ASP A 145 -28.44 -23.71 -7.04
N ALA A 146 -27.96 -24.88 -7.48
CA ALA A 146 -27.97 -26.10 -6.69
C ALA A 146 -27.13 -26.02 -5.38
N LEU A 147 -26.15 -25.12 -5.30
CA LEU A 147 -25.34 -24.91 -4.09
C LEU A 147 -26.05 -24.02 -3.05
N LEU A 148 -27.13 -23.32 -3.44
CA LEU A 148 -27.87 -22.39 -2.58
C LEU A 148 -29.15 -22.98 -1.96
N THR A 149 -29.58 -24.17 -2.41
CA THR A 149 -30.72 -24.96 -1.88
C THR A 149 -30.29 -25.97 -0.83
#